data_AF-A0A3C0UWI5-F1
#
_entry.id   AF-A0A3C0UWI5-F1
#
_cell.length_a   1.000
_cell.length_b   1.000
_cell.length_c   1.000
_cell.angle_alpha   90.00
_cell.angle_beta   90.00
_cell.angle_gamma   90.00
#
_symmetry.space_group_name_H-M   'P 1'
#
loop_
_entity.id
_entity.type
_entity.pdbx_description
1 polymer ?
#
loop_
_entity_poly.entity_id
_entity_poly.type
_entity_poly.pdbx_seq_one_letter_code
_entity_poly.pdbx_strand_id
1 'polypeptide(L)'
;MNKLSYFLVAATFVSSLSLAQDVKESKGFYQFLTEDPTQKPFYSDRQGVIASNGMVASAHPEASRVGVEILKMGGNAADAAVAVQFALAVVHPSAGNIGGGGFFVYRTKKGKNYTLDFREKAPLKSHKDMYLDADGNVIQGLSLSGHLASGVPGSVDGMVEVHKKFGKLAWATLLQPAIDLAEKGVVLTVKEATGLNRIKNDLKKLNTDTTYFRRPDGKDWVEGDLLVQKDLGQTLRRIQQKGRAGFYEGETAALLVAEMERGKGIISSEDLRQYHATW
;
A
#
# COMPACT_ATOMS: atom_id res chain seq x y z
N MET A 1 -25.26 -19.43 89.95
CA MET A 1 -23.82 -19.18 89.74
C MET A 1 -23.26 -20.27 88.84
N ASN A 2 -22.96 -19.97 87.56
CA ASN A 2 -21.81 -20.58 86.88
C ASN A 2 -21.50 -19.85 85.57
N LYS A 3 -20.19 -19.76 85.34
CA LYS A 3 -19.46 -18.78 84.52
C LYS A 3 -19.65 -18.95 83.02
N LEU A 4 -19.75 -17.80 82.34
CA LEU A 4 -19.55 -17.64 80.90
C LEU A 4 -18.06 -17.88 80.58
N SER A 5 -17.76 -18.81 79.68
CA SER A 5 -16.42 -18.97 79.09
C SER A 5 -16.45 -18.41 77.67
N TYR A 6 -15.74 -17.30 77.46
CA TYR A 6 -15.50 -16.70 76.14
C TYR A 6 -14.44 -17.53 75.40
N PHE A 7 -14.80 -18.09 74.25
CA PHE A 7 -13.83 -18.62 73.29
C PHE A 7 -13.37 -17.49 72.36
N LEU A 8 -12.09 -17.15 72.45
CA LEU A 8 -11.40 -16.24 71.56
C LEU A 8 -11.07 -16.98 70.25
N VAL A 9 -11.79 -16.70 69.16
CA VAL A 9 -11.42 -17.20 67.83
C VAL A 9 -10.47 -16.19 67.21
N ALA A 10 -9.18 -16.53 67.16
CA ALA A 10 -8.18 -15.78 66.42
C ALA A 10 -8.43 -15.95 64.91
N ALA A 11 -8.95 -14.91 64.25
CA ALA A 11 -9.04 -14.85 62.81
C ALA A 11 -7.66 -14.51 62.22
N THR A 12 -6.99 -15.49 61.64
CA THR A 12 -5.78 -15.29 60.85
C THR A 12 -6.16 -14.68 59.49
N PHE A 13 -5.84 -13.39 59.32
CA PHE A 13 -5.83 -12.74 58.00
C PHE A 13 -4.67 -13.32 57.18
N VAL A 14 -4.98 -14.17 56.20
CA VAL A 14 -4.03 -14.52 55.14
C VAL A 14 -4.18 -13.45 54.06
N SER A 15 -3.23 -12.52 54.00
CA SER A 15 -3.07 -11.62 52.86
C SER A 15 -2.59 -12.42 51.66
N SER A 16 -3.49 -12.72 50.73
CA SER A 16 -3.10 -13.23 49.42
C SER A 16 -2.46 -12.09 48.62
N LEU A 17 -1.14 -11.92 48.73
CA LEU A 17 -0.38 -11.25 47.68
C LEU A 17 -0.54 -12.09 46.40
N SER A 18 -1.41 -11.61 45.52
CA SER A 18 -1.44 -12.01 44.12
C SER A 18 -0.09 -11.62 43.51
N LEU A 19 0.88 -12.53 43.54
CA LEU A 19 2.04 -12.45 42.65
C LEU A 19 1.49 -12.47 41.22
N ALA A 20 1.64 -11.36 40.50
CA ALA A 20 1.39 -11.33 39.08
C ALA A 20 2.19 -12.48 38.45
N GLN A 21 1.50 -13.41 37.80
CA GLN A 21 2.16 -14.48 37.09
C GLN A 21 3.08 -13.87 36.04
N ASP A 22 4.36 -14.28 36.05
CA ASP A 22 5.26 -13.98 34.96
C ASP A 22 4.63 -14.45 33.64
N VAL A 23 4.54 -13.53 32.68
CA VAL A 23 3.98 -13.79 31.36
C VAL A 23 4.83 -14.88 30.70
N LYS A 24 4.29 -16.08 30.58
CA LYS A 24 4.93 -17.17 29.84
C LYS A 24 4.84 -16.88 28.34
N GLU A 25 5.99 -16.85 27.68
CA GLU A 25 6.07 -16.84 26.21
C GLU A 25 5.19 -17.92 25.60
N SER A 26 4.34 -17.54 24.65
CA SER A 26 3.66 -18.52 23.81
C SER A 26 4.69 -19.15 22.87
N LYS A 27 4.95 -20.45 23.02
CA LYS A 27 5.67 -21.25 22.03
C LYS A 27 4.78 -21.55 20.81
N GLY A 28 4.28 -20.48 20.18
CA GLY A 28 3.40 -20.52 19.01
C GLY A 28 4.21 -20.53 17.72
N PHE A 29 3.85 -21.45 16.85
CA PHE A 29 4.51 -21.83 15.61
C PHE A 29 4.39 -20.75 14.51
N TYR A 30 5.23 -19.72 14.56
CA TYR A 30 5.51 -18.88 13.38
C TYR A 30 7.03 -18.76 13.22
N GLN A 31 7.67 -19.88 12.92
CA GLN A 31 9.03 -19.87 12.42
C GLN A 31 8.94 -19.52 10.93
N PHE A 32 9.09 -18.24 10.60
CA PHE A 32 9.44 -17.89 9.22
C PHE A 32 10.74 -18.62 8.90
N LEU A 33 10.76 -19.37 7.79
CA LEU A 33 12.00 -19.94 7.27
C LEU A 33 12.91 -18.76 6.91
N THR A 34 13.85 -18.46 7.80
CA THR A 34 14.89 -17.46 7.56
C THR A 34 15.97 -18.13 6.71
N GLU A 35 16.11 -17.71 5.45
CA GLU A 35 17.20 -18.17 4.56
C GLU A 35 18.60 -17.68 5.02
N ASP A 36 18.67 -16.93 6.13
CA ASP A 36 19.91 -16.40 6.71
C ASP A 36 20.21 -17.04 8.08
N PRO A 37 21.24 -17.89 8.20
CA PRO A 37 21.63 -18.52 9.47
C PRO A 37 22.22 -17.53 10.50
N THR A 38 22.42 -16.26 10.14
CA THR A 38 22.88 -15.19 11.03
C THR A 38 21.78 -14.26 11.51
N GLN A 39 20.54 -14.46 11.05
CA GLN A 39 19.40 -13.63 11.43
C GLN A 39 19.04 -13.84 12.89
N LYS A 40 19.32 -12.83 13.73
CA LYS A 40 18.84 -12.81 15.13
C LYS A 40 17.31 -12.88 15.12
N PRO A 41 16.68 -13.64 16.04
CA PRO A 41 15.23 -13.69 16.16
C PRO A 41 14.69 -12.26 16.26
N PHE A 42 13.71 -11.91 15.44
CA PHE A 42 13.02 -10.63 15.54
C PHE A 42 12.16 -10.64 16.81
N TYR A 43 12.78 -10.34 17.95
CA TYR A 43 12.06 -9.89 19.13
C TYR A 43 11.81 -8.40 18.97
N SER A 44 10.55 -8.04 18.72
CA SER A 44 10.09 -6.66 18.88
C SER A 44 9.35 -6.56 20.20
N ASP A 45 9.93 -5.80 21.13
CA ASP A 45 9.31 -5.38 22.39
C ASP A 45 8.30 -4.24 22.20
N ARG A 46 8.05 -3.82 20.94
CA ARG A 46 7.10 -2.77 20.62
C ARG A 46 5.68 -3.25 20.90
N GLN A 47 5.06 -2.68 21.91
CA GLN A 47 3.64 -2.86 22.17
C GLN A 47 2.82 -2.23 21.03
N GLY A 48 1.82 -2.97 20.55
CA GLY A 48 0.86 -2.45 19.57
C GLY A 48 0.06 -1.28 20.14
N VAL A 49 -0.30 -0.34 19.28
CA VAL A 49 -1.14 0.80 19.68
C VAL A 49 -2.59 0.32 19.82
N ILE A 50 -3.27 0.76 20.88
CA ILE A 50 -4.70 0.51 21.11
C ILE A 50 -5.47 1.81 20.88
N ALA A 51 -6.60 1.73 20.18
CA ALA A 51 -7.50 2.86 19.96
C ALA A 51 -8.96 2.42 20.02
N SER A 52 -9.85 3.31 20.47
CA SER A 52 -11.28 3.00 20.67
C SER A 52 -12.17 3.28 19.45
N ASN A 53 -11.80 4.24 18.59
CA ASN A 53 -12.69 4.76 17.53
C ASN A 53 -12.27 4.37 16.11
N GLY A 54 -11.05 3.86 15.94
CA GLY A 54 -10.49 3.50 14.64
C GLY A 54 -8.97 3.38 14.70
N MET A 55 -8.41 2.63 13.76
CA MET A 55 -6.97 2.41 13.64
C MET A 55 -6.61 2.37 12.16
N VAL A 56 -5.44 2.92 11.82
CA VAL A 56 -4.84 2.80 10.48
C VAL A 56 -3.40 2.35 10.65
N ALA A 57 -3.04 1.28 9.96
CA ALA A 57 -1.68 0.78 9.88
C ALA A 57 -1.28 0.65 8.40
N SER A 58 -0.14 1.24 8.03
CA SER A 58 0.41 1.19 6.68
C SER A 58 1.93 1.24 6.71
N ALA A 59 2.58 0.99 5.57
CA ALA A 59 4.03 0.95 5.45
C ALA A 59 4.72 2.32 5.56
N HIS A 60 3.97 3.43 5.56
CA HIS A 60 4.53 4.78 5.62
C HIS A 60 3.74 5.67 6.59
N PRO A 61 4.40 6.41 7.51
CA PRO A 61 3.73 7.21 8.54
C PRO A 61 2.76 8.25 7.97
N GLU A 62 3.13 8.96 6.89
CA GLU A 62 2.21 9.92 6.25
C GLU A 62 0.95 9.28 5.68
N ALA A 63 1.02 8.07 5.13
CA ALA A 63 -0.17 7.38 4.65
C ALA A 63 -1.08 6.96 5.82
N SER A 64 -0.50 6.46 6.91
CA SER A 64 -1.25 6.18 8.15
C SER A 64 -1.91 7.45 8.70
N ARG A 65 -1.19 8.57 8.72
CA ARG A 65 -1.72 9.88 9.13
C ARG A 65 -2.89 10.30 8.26
N VAL A 66 -2.78 10.21 6.92
CA VAL A 66 -3.87 10.50 5.99
C VAL A 66 -5.11 9.68 6.33
N GLY A 67 -4.98 8.37 6.51
CA GLY A 67 -6.11 7.52 6.88
C GLY A 67 -6.75 7.92 8.22
N VAL A 68 -5.94 8.25 9.23
CA VAL A 68 -6.45 8.74 10.53
C VAL A 68 -7.23 10.05 10.37
N GLU A 69 -6.73 11.00 9.57
CA GLU A 69 -7.43 12.25 9.33
C GLU A 69 -8.76 12.04 8.59
N ILE A 70 -8.82 11.09 7.64
CA ILE A 70 -10.08 10.69 7.01
C ILE A 70 -11.09 10.12 8.02
N LEU A 71 -10.63 9.28 8.96
CA LEU A 71 -11.50 8.79 10.04
C LEU A 71 -12.00 9.93 10.94
N LYS A 72 -11.13 10.89 11.28
CA LYS A 72 -11.49 12.08 12.07
C LYS A 72 -12.51 12.99 11.35
N MET A 73 -12.46 13.05 10.02
CA MET A 73 -13.45 13.75 9.19
C MET A 73 -14.81 13.01 9.13
N GLY A 74 -14.95 11.88 9.84
CA GLY A 74 -16.18 11.10 9.89
C GLY A 74 -16.33 10.08 8.78
N GLY A 75 -15.26 9.83 8.01
CA GLY A 75 -15.17 8.71 7.07
C GLY A 75 -15.14 7.36 7.77
N ASN A 76 -15.38 6.30 7.02
CA ASN A 76 -15.29 4.93 7.52
C ASN A 76 -13.97 4.25 7.12
N ALA A 77 -13.81 2.98 7.48
CA ALA A 77 -12.60 2.22 7.15
C ALA A 77 -12.37 2.05 5.63
N ALA A 78 -13.41 2.04 4.80
CA ALA A 78 -13.27 2.00 3.35
C ALA A 78 -12.80 3.36 2.79
N ASP A 79 -13.35 4.48 3.28
CA ASP A 79 -12.86 5.82 2.95
C ASP A 79 -11.37 5.97 3.30
N ALA A 80 -10.99 5.55 4.51
CA ALA A 80 -9.61 5.60 4.97
C ALA A 80 -8.69 4.71 4.13
N ALA A 81 -9.13 3.50 3.76
CA ALA A 81 -8.36 2.59 2.90
C ALA A 81 -8.12 3.20 1.50
N VAL A 82 -9.13 3.81 0.90
CA VAL A 82 -9.02 4.50 -0.40
C VAL A 82 -8.00 5.64 -0.32
N ALA A 83 -8.09 6.49 0.69
CA ALA A 83 -7.14 7.60 0.86
C ALA A 83 -5.71 7.11 1.13
N VAL A 84 -5.55 6.04 1.93
CA VAL A 84 -4.26 5.39 2.19
C VAL A 84 -3.65 4.81 0.91
N GLN A 85 -4.44 4.15 0.05
CA GLN A 85 -3.96 3.61 -1.23
C GLN A 85 -3.33 4.71 -2.09
N PHE A 86 -4.03 5.83 -2.28
CA PHE A 86 -3.51 6.95 -3.08
C PHE A 86 -2.34 7.66 -2.40
N ALA A 87 -2.35 7.80 -1.07
CA ALA A 87 -1.21 8.36 -0.35
C ALA A 87 0.04 7.48 -0.52
N LEU A 88 -0.08 6.16 -0.37
CA LEU A 88 1.01 5.21 -0.58
C LEU A 88 1.54 5.23 -2.01
N ALA A 89 0.69 5.46 -3.02
CA ALA A 89 1.14 5.65 -4.40
C ALA A 89 2.11 6.82 -4.58
N VAL A 90 2.15 7.75 -3.63
CA VAL A 90 3.07 8.90 -3.63
C VAL A 90 4.24 8.67 -2.68
N VAL A 91 3.96 8.33 -1.42
CA VAL A 91 4.98 8.29 -0.36
C VAL A 91 5.76 6.98 -0.31
N HIS A 92 5.27 5.93 -0.96
CA HIS A 92 5.90 4.61 -0.97
C HIS A 92 6.01 4.03 -2.39
N PRO A 93 6.70 4.71 -3.33
CA PRO A 93 6.67 4.37 -4.76
C PRO A 93 7.30 3.01 -5.10
N SER A 94 8.02 2.38 -4.17
CA SER A 94 8.51 1.01 -4.36
C SER A 94 7.43 -0.06 -4.30
N ALA A 95 6.22 0.26 -3.81
CA ALA A 95 5.12 -0.70 -3.70
C ALA A 95 3.73 -0.07 -3.85
N GLY A 96 3.50 1.09 -3.21
CA GLY A 96 2.26 1.86 -3.40
C GLY A 96 2.16 2.33 -4.85
N ASN A 97 0.95 2.26 -5.43
CA ASN A 97 0.81 2.43 -6.88
C ASN A 97 -0.60 2.87 -7.33
N ILE A 98 -0.63 3.47 -8.52
CA ILE A 98 -1.80 3.54 -9.40
C ILE A 98 -1.61 2.70 -10.68
N GLY A 99 -0.39 2.22 -10.94
CA GLY A 99 0.00 1.45 -12.12
C GLY A 99 0.10 -0.07 -11.91
N GLY A 100 -0.30 -0.58 -10.75
CA GLY A 100 -0.37 -2.01 -10.45
C GLY A 100 -1.79 -2.44 -10.10
N GLY A 101 -1.93 -3.42 -9.21
CA GLY A 101 -3.22 -3.95 -8.74
C GLY A 101 -3.17 -4.50 -7.32
N GLY A 102 -4.20 -5.25 -6.93
CA GLY A 102 -4.29 -5.83 -5.59
C GLY A 102 -5.65 -6.40 -5.23
N PHE A 103 -5.87 -6.54 -3.92
CA PHE A 103 -7.10 -7.09 -3.34
C PHE A 103 -7.56 -6.22 -2.16
N PHE A 104 -8.87 -6.12 -1.98
CA PHE A 104 -9.48 -5.43 -0.84
C PHE A 104 -10.43 -6.38 -0.13
N VAL A 105 -10.17 -6.66 1.14
CA VAL A 105 -11.02 -7.50 1.99
C VAL A 105 -11.68 -6.63 3.04
N TYR A 106 -13.00 -6.73 3.16
CA TYR A 106 -13.78 -5.85 4.02
C TYR A 106 -14.83 -6.59 4.80
N ARG A 107 -14.86 -6.36 6.11
CA ARG A 107 -15.88 -6.86 7.02
C ARG A 107 -16.71 -5.70 7.55
N THR A 108 -18.01 -5.74 7.28
CA THR A 108 -18.96 -4.74 7.78
C THR A 108 -19.20 -4.90 9.28
N LYS A 109 -19.77 -3.86 9.91
CA LYS A 109 -20.25 -3.91 11.29
C LYS A 109 -21.23 -5.07 11.56
N LYS A 110 -22.02 -5.49 10.55
CA LYS A 110 -22.96 -6.62 10.64
C LYS A 110 -22.30 -7.98 10.41
N GLY A 111 -20.97 -8.03 10.26
CA GLY A 111 -20.22 -9.28 10.06
C GLY A 111 -20.21 -9.83 8.64
N LYS A 112 -20.86 -9.16 7.67
CA LYS A 112 -20.79 -9.54 6.26
C LYS A 112 -19.41 -9.20 5.68
N ASN A 113 -18.81 -10.15 4.99
CA ASN A 113 -17.51 -10.04 4.34
C ASN A 113 -17.68 -9.76 2.84
N TYR A 114 -16.73 -9.03 2.26
CA TYR A 114 -16.59 -8.76 0.84
C TYR A 114 -15.11 -8.86 0.46
N THR A 115 -14.86 -9.26 -0.78
CA THR A 115 -13.54 -9.18 -1.40
C THR A 115 -13.70 -8.46 -2.72
N LEU A 116 -12.78 -7.59 -3.08
CA LEU A 116 -12.66 -7.03 -4.41
C LEU A 116 -11.30 -7.44 -4.96
N ASP A 117 -11.31 -8.11 -6.10
CA ASP A 117 -10.13 -8.38 -6.91
C ASP A 117 -9.95 -7.26 -7.93
N PHE A 118 -8.88 -6.49 -7.76
CA PHE A 118 -8.42 -5.49 -8.72
C PHE A 118 -6.97 -5.81 -9.14
N ARG A 119 -6.66 -7.10 -9.27
CA ARG A 119 -5.40 -7.57 -9.83
C ARG A 119 -5.27 -7.12 -11.28
N GLU A 120 -4.04 -6.88 -11.70
CA GLU A 120 -3.73 -6.58 -13.10
C GLU A 120 -4.21 -7.71 -14.02
N LYS A 121 -4.61 -7.35 -15.25
CA LYS A 121 -4.99 -8.32 -16.28
C LYS A 121 -3.93 -8.38 -17.37
N ALA A 122 -3.72 -9.56 -17.95
CA ALA A 122 -2.89 -9.67 -19.15
C ALA A 122 -3.53 -8.83 -20.27
N PRO A 123 -2.76 -8.00 -21.01
CA PRO A 123 -3.27 -7.32 -22.18
C PRO A 123 -3.86 -8.28 -23.22
N LEU A 124 -4.78 -7.83 -24.05
CA LEU A 124 -5.48 -8.60 -25.08
C LEU A 124 -4.51 -9.20 -26.11
N LYS A 125 -3.35 -8.57 -26.32
CA LYS A 125 -2.27 -9.05 -27.19
C LYS A 125 -1.34 -10.05 -26.51
N SER A 126 -1.52 -10.34 -25.22
CA SER A 126 -0.72 -11.35 -24.53
C SER A 126 -1.00 -12.73 -25.11
N HIS A 127 0.04 -13.55 -25.20
CA HIS A 127 -0.05 -14.93 -25.60
C HIS A 127 0.90 -15.78 -24.76
N LYS A 128 0.64 -17.09 -24.71
CA LYS A 128 1.32 -18.05 -23.84
C LYS A 128 2.85 -17.95 -23.91
N ASP A 129 3.40 -17.78 -25.10
CA ASP A 129 4.83 -17.90 -25.36
C ASP A 129 5.52 -16.53 -25.56
N MET A 130 4.90 -15.42 -25.14
CA MET A 130 5.41 -14.04 -25.36
C MET A 130 6.74 -13.70 -24.66
N TYR A 131 7.20 -14.59 -23.78
CA TYR A 131 8.46 -14.47 -23.05
C TYR A 131 9.48 -15.55 -23.42
N LEU A 132 9.22 -16.31 -24.49
CA LEU A 132 10.09 -17.36 -24.98
C LEU A 132 10.80 -16.94 -26.27
N ASP A 133 12.01 -17.44 -26.48
CA ASP A 133 12.71 -17.33 -27.76
C ASP A 133 12.18 -18.36 -28.78
N ALA A 134 12.79 -18.38 -29.98
CA ALA A 134 12.37 -19.26 -31.07
C ALA A 134 12.54 -20.76 -30.75
N ASP A 135 13.42 -21.10 -29.81
CA ASP A 135 13.69 -22.48 -29.36
C ASP A 135 12.82 -22.87 -28.15
N GLY A 136 11.98 -21.95 -27.67
CA GLY A 136 11.10 -22.16 -26.52
C GLY A 136 11.76 -21.92 -25.16
N ASN A 137 12.96 -21.32 -25.12
CA ASN A 137 13.64 -21.00 -23.87
C ASN A 137 13.19 -19.64 -23.31
N VAL A 138 13.22 -19.49 -22.00
CA VAL A 138 12.87 -18.22 -21.33
C VAL A 138 13.85 -17.11 -21.69
N ILE A 139 13.34 -15.98 -22.16
CA ILE A 139 14.13 -14.76 -22.34
C ILE A 139 14.29 -14.08 -20.99
N GLN A 140 15.47 -14.23 -20.39
CA GLN A 140 15.78 -13.73 -19.04
C GLN A 140 15.46 -12.23 -18.89
N GLY A 141 14.62 -11.90 -17.91
CA GLY A 141 14.28 -10.52 -17.54
C GLY A 141 13.12 -9.89 -18.33
N LEU A 142 12.68 -10.48 -19.44
CA LEU A 142 11.64 -9.91 -20.30
C LEU A 142 10.26 -9.83 -19.62
N SER A 143 10.00 -10.73 -18.67
CA SER A 143 8.80 -10.74 -17.82
C SER A 143 8.95 -9.98 -16.50
N LEU A 144 10.13 -9.40 -16.23
CA LEU A 144 10.44 -8.73 -14.96
C LEU A 144 10.68 -7.23 -15.12
N SER A 145 11.06 -6.77 -16.30
CA SER A 145 11.52 -5.41 -16.52
C SER A 145 11.06 -4.87 -17.87
N GLY A 146 10.77 -3.57 -17.91
CA GLY A 146 10.30 -2.88 -19.10
C GLY A 146 8.79 -3.06 -19.35
N HIS A 147 8.33 -2.46 -20.43
CA HIS A 147 6.92 -2.25 -20.72
C HIS A 147 6.17 -3.55 -21.01
N LEU A 148 6.84 -4.55 -21.62
CA LEU A 148 6.22 -5.84 -21.93
C LEU A 148 5.83 -6.63 -20.67
N ALA A 149 6.53 -6.42 -19.55
CA ALA A 149 6.27 -7.09 -18.28
C ALA A 149 5.02 -6.58 -17.54
N SER A 150 4.40 -5.49 -18.02
CA SER A 150 3.29 -4.85 -17.33
C SER A 150 1.93 -5.45 -17.71
N GLY A 151 1.14 -5.80 -16.69
CA GLY A 151 -0.29 -6.04 -16.85
C GLY A 151 -1.10 -4.74 -16.85
N VAL A 152 -2.34 -4.80 -17.32
CA VAL A 152 -3.29 -3.68 -17.31
C VAL A 152 -3.58 -3.28 -15.85
N PRO A 153 -3.27 -2.04 -15.41
CA PRO A 153 -3.38 -1.65 -14.01
C PRO A 153 -4.81 -1.67 -13.47
N GLY A 154 -4.98 -2.09 -12.21
CA GLY A 154 -6.28 -2.24 -11.56
C GLY A 154 -6.55 -1.34 -10.35
N SER A 155 -5.51 -0.78 -9.73
CA SER A 155 -5.64 -0.06 -8.46
C SER A 155 -6.65 1.09 -8.49
N VAL A 156 -6.72 1.86 -9.59
CA VAL A 156 -7.64 3.00 -9.68
C VAL A 156 -9.09 2.54 -9.77
N ASP A 157 -9.40 1.57 -10.64
CA ASP A 157 -10.76 1.01 -10.77
C ASP A 157 -11.21 0.35 -9.46
N GLY A 158 -10.29 -0.40 -8.82
CA GLY A 158 -10.53 -0.99 -7.50
C GLY A 158 -10.95 0.03 -6.45
N MET A 159 -10.22 1.15 -6.34
CA MET A 159 -10.56 2.20 -5.36
C MET A 159 -11.85 2.94 -5.70
N VAL A 160 -12.14 3.14 -6.99
CA VAL A 160 -13.43 3.71 -7.44
C VAL A 160 -14.58 2.79 -7.03
N GLU A 161 -14.46 1.47 -7.24
CA GLU A 161 -15.49 0.51 -6.86
C GLU A 161 -15.67 0.38 -5.35
N VAL A 162 -14.58 0.38 -4.57
CA VAL A 162 -14.65 0.43 -3.09
C VAL A 162 -15.38 1.69 -2.62
N HIS A 163 -15.02 2.86 -3.16
CA HIS A 163 -15.64 4.12 -2.78
C HIS A 163 -17.12 4.16 -3.18
N LYS A 164 -17.47 3.70 -4.38
CA LYS A 164 -18.86 3.61 -4.85
C LYS A 164 -19.72 2.72 -3.96
N LYS A 165 -19.16 1.60 -3.46
CA LYS A 165 -19.92 0.61 -2.68
C LYS A 165 -19.99 0.93 -1.19
N PHE A 166 -18.93 1.50 -0.62
CA PHE A 166 -18.78 1.67 0.82
C PHE A 166 -18.39 3.07 1.27
N GLY A 167 -18.04 3.98 0.35
CA GLY A 167 -17.61 5.33 0.67
C GLY A 167 -18.70 6.16 1.32
N LYS A 168 -18.29 7.05 2.23
CA LYS A 168 -19.17 8.00 2.92
C LYS A 168 -18.75 9.44 2.66
N LEU A 169 -17.45 9.71 2.52
CA LEU A 169 -16.95 11.05 2.20
C LEU A 169 -16.94 11.26 0.68
N ALA A 170 -16.85 12.51 0.25
CA ALA A 170 -16.71 12.84 -1.17
C ALA A 170 -15.39 12.29 -1.73
N TRP A 171 -15.43 11.74 -2.95
CA TRP A 171 -14.25 11.20 -3.65
C TRP A 171 -13.07 12.19 -3.65
N ALA A 172 -13.37 13.47 -3.94
CA ALA A 172 -12.36 14.52 -3.97
C ALA A 172 -11.61 14.67 -2.63
N THR A 173 -12.31 14.52 -1.51
CA THR A 173 -11.73 14.58 -0.16
C THR A 173 -10.71 13.47 0.07
N LEU A 174 -10.93 12.27 -0.49
CA LEU A 174 -10.05 11.12 -0.29
C LEU A 174 -8.74 11.23 -1.09
N LEU A 175 -8.77 11.88 -2.25
CA LEU A 175 -7.60 12.01 -3.13
C LEU A 175 -6.76 13.25 -2.85
N GLN A 176 -7.36 14.31 -2.30
CA GLN A 176 -6.68 15.57 -2.07
C GLN A 176 -5.37 15.43 -1.27
N PRO A 177 -5.30 14.62 -0.19
CA PRO A 177 -4.04 14.47 0.54
C PRO A 177 -2.91 13.88 -0.31
N ALA A 178 -3.21 12.93 -1.20
CA ALA A 178 -2.21 12.36 -2.10
C ALA A 178 -1.74 13.38 -3.15
N ILE A 179 -2.65 14.18 -3.70
CA ILE A 179 -2.31 15.27 -4.64
C ILE A 179 -1.37 16.27 -3.95
N ASP A 180 -1.72 16.68 -2.73
CA ASP A 180 -0.90 17.60 -1.93
C ASP A 180 0.50 17.03 -1.67
N LEU A 181 0.61 15.75 -1.29
CA LEU A 181 1.90 15.08 -1.08
C LEU A 181 2.73 15.02 -2.37
N ALA A 182 2.09 14.76 -3.52
CA ALA A 182 2.78 14.66 -4.80
C ALA A 182 3.31 16.03 -5.27
N GLU A 183 2.52 17.09 -5.08
CA GLU A 183 2.83 18.44 -5.55
C GLU A 183 3.75 19.22 -4.60
N LYS A 184 3.56 19.09 -3.29
CA LYS A 184 4.40 19.73 -2.27
C LYS A 184 5.68 18.94 -1.99
N GLY A 185 5.65 17.64 -2.26
CA GLY A 185 6.79 16.73 -2.11
C GLY A 185 6.84 15.99 -0.78
N VAL A 186 7.65 14.93 -0.75
CA VAL A 186 7.90 14.07 0.41
C VAL A 186 9.36 14.19 0.81
N VAL A 187 9.62 14.50 2.08
CA VAL A 187 10.98 14.57 2.62
C VAL A 187 11.50 13.14 2.78
N LEU A 188 12.61 12.83 2.12
CA LEU A 188 13.18 11.49 2.11
C LEU A 188 13.90 11.17 3.41
N THR A 189 13.63 10.00 3.96
CA THR A 189 14.47 9.35 4.97
C THR A 189 15.74 8.77 4.32
N VAL A 190 16.75 8.43 5.14
CA VAL A 190 17.94 7.71 4.67
C VAL A 190 17.57 6.44 3.87
N LYS A 191 16.59 5.68 4.38
CA LYS A 191 16.16 4.41 3.77
C LYS A 191 15.55 4.63 2.39
N GLU A 192 14.72 5.65 2.23
CA GLU A 192 14.08 5.97 0.95
C GLU A 192 15.10 6.51 -0.06
N ALA A 193 15.97 7.43 0.36
CA ALA A 193 17.05 7.95 -0.47
C ALA A 193 17.96 6.82 -0.99
N THR A 194 18.37 5.91 -0.09
CA THR A 194 19.18 4.73 -0.44
C THR A 194 18.43 3.79 -1.39
N GLY A 195 17.13 3.58 -1.16
CA GLY A 195 16.27 2.77 -2.03
C GLY A 195 16.21 3.31 -3.47
N LEU A 196 16.02 4.62 -3.63
CA LEU A 196 16.00 5.30 -4.93
C LEU A 196 17.37 5.21 -5.64
N ASN A 197 18.46 5.42 -4.89
CA ASN A 197 19.82 5.34 -5.46
C ASN A 197 20.16 3.92 -5.91
N ARG A 198 19.71 2.89 -5.19
CA ARG A 198 19.95 1.49 -5.52
C ARG A 198 19.39 1.09 -6.89
N ILE A 199 18.23 1.63 -7.27
CA ILE A 199 17.57 1.35 -8.56
C ILE A 199 17.94 2.35 -9.66
N LYS A 200 18.80 3.34 -9.36
CA LYS A 200 19.10 4.46 -10.25
C LYS A 200 19.54 4.01 -11.64
N ASN A 201 20.40 2.99 -11.73
CA ASN A 201 20.94 2.49 -12.99
C ASN A 201 19.87 1.79 -13.84
N ASP A 202 18.99 1.01 -13.22
CA ASP A 202 17.86 0.37 -13.90
C ASP A 202 16.91 1.44 -14.45
N LEU A 203 16.61 2.47 -13.66
CA LEU A 203 15.83 3.61 -14.12
C LEU A 203 16.50 4.37 -15.27
N LYS A 204 17.84 4.52 -15.29
CA LYS A 204 18.53 5.12 -16.44
C LYS A 204 18.35 4.30 -17.72
N LYS A 205 18.33 2.97 -17.59
CA LYS A 205 18.20 2.04 -18.72
C LYS A 205 16.77 1.97 -19.25
N LEU A 206 15.78 1.97 -18.36
CA LEU A 206 14.37 1.75 -18.70
C LEU A 206 13.60 3.06 -18.95
N ASN A 207 13.92 4.14 -18.21
CA ASN A 207 13.26 5.45 -18.33
C ASN A 207 14.21 6.44 -19.01
N THR A 208 14.34 6.33 -20.33
CA THR A 208 15.30 7.14 -21.10
C THR A 208 14.94 8.61 -21.18
N ASP A 209 13.65 8.94 -21.16
CA ASP A 209 13.16 10.28 -21.52
C ASP A 209 12.72 11.11 -20.30
N THR A 210 12.75 10.52 -19.10
CA THR A 210 12.33 11.18 -17.86
C THR A 210 13.29 10.88 -16.73
N THR A 211 13.50 11.82 -15.82
CA THR A 211 14.33 11.60 -14.63
C THR A 211 13.52 11.18 -13.41
N TYR A 212 12.31 10.63 -13.57
CA TYR A 212 11.49 10.24 -12.41
C TYR A 212 12.27 9.32 -11.47
N PHE A 213 12.14 9.57 -10.17
CA PHE A 213 12.85 8.88 -9.09
C PHE A 213 14.39 9.00 -9.12
N ARG A 214 14.94 9.78 -10.05
CA ARG A 214 16.35 10.19 -10.09
C ARG A 214 16.44 11.69 -9.78
N ARG A 215 17.53 12.13 -9.15
CA ARG A 215 17.75 13.57 -9.02
C ARG A 215 18.01 14.19 -10.40
N PRO A 216 17.36 15.33 -10.73
CA PRO A 216 17.59 16.02 -12.01
C PRO A 216 19.04 16.47 -12.22
N ASP A 217 19.76 16.79 -11.14
CA ASP A 217 21.18 17.19 -11.17
C ASP A 217 22.15 16.00 -11.30
N GLY A 218 21.63 14.77 -11.43
CA GLY A 218 22.41 13.55 -11.59
C GLY A 218 23.07 13.02 -10.32
N LYS A 219 22.99 13.74 -9.20
CA LYS A 219 23.53 13.30 -7.90
C LYS A 219 22.68 12.18 -7.31
N ASP A 220 23.17 11.62 -6.21
CA ASP A 220 22.43 10.66 -5.40
C ASP A 220 21.50 11.39 -4.43
N TRP A 221 20.33 10.82 -4.20
CA TRP A 221 19.42 11.27 -3.15
C TRP A 221 20.10 11.11 -1.79
N VAL A 222 19.88 12.08 -0.91
CA VAL A 222 20.29 12.00 0.50
C VAL A 222 19.09 12.24 1.41
N GLU A 223 19.23 11.91 2.68
CA GLU A 223 18.20 12.25 3.69
C GLU A 223 17.92 13.75 3.68
N GLY A 224 16.64 14.12 3.86
CA GLY A 224 16.19 15.50 3.86
C GLY A 224 15.94 16.08 2.47
N ASP A 225 16.40 15.43 1.40
CA ASP A 225 16.01 15.82 0.04
C ASP A 225 14.49 15.69 -0.14
N LEU A 226 13.92 16.53 -1.00
CA LEU A 226 12.49 16.57 -1.28
C LEU A 226 12.18 15.87 -2.61
N LEU A 227 11.40 14.79 -2.55
CA LEU A 227 10.89 14.11 -3.75
C LEU A 227 9.56 14.73 -4.17
N VAL A 228 9.58 15.50 -5.26
CA VAL A 228 8.39 16.14 -5.85
C VAL A 228 7.95 15.37 -7.09
N GLN A 229 6.65 15.09 -7.21
CA GLN A 229 6.06 14.23 -8.24
C GLN A 229 4.90 14.96 -8.96
N LYS A 230 5.20 16.09 -9.61
CA LYS A 230 4.16 16.98 -10.19
C LYS A 230 3.25 16.27 -11.20
N ASP A 231 3.81 15.43 -12.07
CA ASP A 231 3.02 14.74 -13.11
C ASP A 231 2.13 13.63 -12.52
N LEU A 232 2.58 13.00 -11.42
CA LEU A 232 1.71 12.13 -10.62
C LEU A 232 0.59 12.96 -9.98
N GLY A 233 0.90 14.13 -9.44
CA GLY A 233 -0.11 15.07 -8.91
C GLY A 233 -1.18 15.44 -9.95
N GLN A 234 -0.78 15.75 -11.19
CA GLN A 234 -1.71 16.00 -12.29
C GLN A 234 -2.55 14.77 -12.64
N THR A 235 -1.94 13.59 -12.65
CA THR A 235 -2.66 12.32 -12.88
C THR A 235 -3.68 12.06 -11.78
N LEU A 236 -3.30 12.21 -10.51
CA LEU A 236 -4.21 12.08 -9.37
C LEU A 236 -5.35 13.12 -9.43
N ARG A 237 -5.08 14.34 -9.89
CA ARG A 237 -6.09 15.37 -10.11
C ARG A 237 -7.08 14.99 -11.22
N ARG A 238 -6.62 14.40 -12.32
CA ARG A 238 -7.51 13.84 -13.35
C ARG A 238 -8.40 12.74 -12.78
N ILE A 239 -7.84 11.84 -11.97
CA ILE A 239 -8.60 10.78 -11.29
C ILE A 239 -9.61 11.38 -10.29
N GLN A 240 -9.22 12.43 -9.56
CA GLN A 240 -10.11 13.14 -8.63
C GLN A 240 -11.31 13.76 -9.35
N GLN A 241 -11.10 14.36 -10.51
CA GLN A 241 -12.14 15.07 -11.26
C GLN A 241 -13.03 14.14 -12.09
N LYS A 242 -12.47 13.06 -12.64
CA LYS A 242 -13.13 12.20 -13.63
C LYS A 242 -13.35 10.77 -13.14
N GLY A 243 -12.99 10.47 -11.89
CA GLY A 243 -13.03 9.11 -11.35
C GLY A 243 -12.20 8.14 -12.19
N ARG A 244 -12.80 6.99 -12.52
CA ARG A 244 -12.19 5.96 -13.38
C ARG A 244 -11.68 6.53 -14.71
N ALA A 245 -12.48 7.36 -15.38
CA ALA A 245 -12.12 7.94 -16.67
C ALA A 245 -10.90 8.88 -16.60
N GLY A 246 -10.49 9.32 -15.40
CA GLY A 246 -9.27 10.09 -15.21
C GLY A 246 -7.98 9.28 -15.40
N PHE A 247 -8.06 7.94 -15.40
CA PHE A 247 -6.92 7.04 -15.61
C PHE A 247 -7.08 6.18 -16.87
N TYR A 248 -8.24 5.55 -17.04
CA TYR A 248 -8.48 4.57 -18.11
C TYR A 248 -8.93 5.19 -19.44
N GLU A 249 -9.18 6.49 -19.46
CA GLU A 249 -9.59 7.25 -20.64
C GLU A 249 -8.88 8.61 -20.70
N GLY A 250 -9.06 9.32 -21.82
CA GLY A 250 -8.54 10.68 -22.01
C GLY A 250 -7.01 10.76 -21.94
N GLU A 251 -6.51 11.85 -21.34
CA GLU A 251 -5.09 12.20 -21.37
C GLU A 251 -4.19 11.15 -20.71
N THR A 252 -4.55 10.65 -19.52
CA THR A 252 -3.73 9.65 -18.81
C THR A 252 -3.61 8.35 -19.63
N ALA A 253 -4.73 7.88 -20.18
CA ALA A 253 -4.74 6.68 -21.02
C ALA A 253 -3.92 6.87 -22.31
N ALA A 254 -4.03 8.04 -22.95
CA ALA A 254 -3.26 8.36 -24.14
C ALA A 254 -1.75 8.37 -23.85
N LEU A 255 -1.33 8.98 -22.73
CA LEU A 255 0.07 9.00 -22.29
C LEU A 255 0.58 7.58 -21.97
N LEU A 256 -0.23 6.75 -21.31
CA LEU A 256 0.12 5.37 -21.00
C LEU A 256 0.34 4.55 -22.28
N VAL A 257 -0.60 4.63 -23.24
CA VAL A 257 -0.49 3.90 -24.51
C VAL A 257 0.70 4.38 -25.33
N ALA A 258 0.95 5.69 -25.40
CA ALA A 258 2.13 6.24 -26.07
C ALA A 258 3.43 5.71 -25.46
N GLU A 259 3.50 5.61 -24.12
CA GLU A 259 4.66 5.06 -23.42
C GLU A 259 4.83 3.56 -23.69
N MET A 260 3.73 2.81 -23.77
CA MET A 260 3.76 1.38 -24.15
C MET A 260 4.28 1.21 -25.57
N GLU A 261 3.81 1.99 -26.53
CA GLU A 261 4.31 1.95 -27.92
C GLU A 261 5.80 2.26 -28.00
N ARG A 262 6.25 3.31 -27.30
CA ARG A 262 7.65 3.71 -27.23
C ARG A 262 8.55 2.60 -26.66
N GLY A 263 8.08 1.93 -25.60
CA GLY A 263 8.78 0.86 -24.91
C GLY A 263 8.55 -0.55 -25.45
N LYS A 264 7.82 -0.70 -26.57
CA LYS A 264 7.40 -2.00 -27.14
C LYS A 264 6.58 -2.86 -26.16
N GLY A 265 5.84 -2.22 -25.26
CA GLY A 265 4.77 -2.83 -24.48
C GLY A 265 3.52 -3.09 -25.32
N ILE A 266 2.56 -3.81 -24.73
CA ILE A 266 1.38 -4.32 -25.46
C ILE A 266 0.03 -3.91 -24.86
N ILE A 267 0.03 -3.08 -23.81
CA ILE A 267 -1.22 -2.48 -23.30
C ILE A 267 -1.72 -1.45 -24.30
N SER A 268 -2.99 -1.60 -24.72
CA SER A 268 -3.68 -0.71 -25.65
C SER A 268 -4.77 0.12 -24.95
N SER A 269 -5.37 1.07 -25.68
CA SER A 269 -6.54 1.81 -25.19
C SER A 269 -7.76 0.91 -24.98
N GLU A 270 -7.87 -0.19 -25.75
CA GLU A 270 -8.91 -1.20 -25.57
C GLU A 270 -8.75 -1.91 -24.24
N ASP A 271 -7.53 -2.31 -23.91
CA ASP A 271 -7.19 -2.97 -22.64
C ASP A 271 -7.61 -2.11 -21.44
N LEU A 272 -7.24 -0.84 -21.46
CA LEU A 272 -7.59 0.11 -20.41
C LEU A 272 -9.11 0.26 -20.29
N ARG A 273 -9.81 0.36 -21.43
CA ARG A 273 -11.27 0.53 -21.43
C ARG A 273 -11.98 -0.70 -20.86
N GLN A 274 -11.54 -1.91 -21.21
CA GLN A 274 -12.14 -3.17 -20.79
C GLN A 274 -11.79 -3.60 -19.36
N TYR A 275 -10.80 -2.98 -18.72
CA TYR A 275 -10.41 -3.35 -17.36
C TYR A 275 -11.52 -3.07 -16.35
N HIS A 276 -11.92 -4.08 -15.58
CA HIS A 276 -12.81 -3.92 -14.43
C HIS A 276 -12.39 -4.84 -13.29
N ALA A 277 -12.44 -4.31 -12.08
CA ALA A 277 -12.32 -5.04 -10.83
C ALA A 277 -13.56 -5.91 -10.57
N THR A 278 -13.42 -6.99 -9.80
CA THR A 278 -14.44 -8.03 -9.59
C THR A 278 -14.74 -8.24 -8.10
N TRP A 279 -16.01 -8.06 -7.69
CA TRP A 279 -16.51 -8.28 -6.32
C TRP A 279 -16.84 -9.75 -6.02
#